data_AF-A0A7X1ZEP5-F1
#
_entry.id   AF-A0A7X1ZEP5-F1
#
_cell.length_a   1.000
_cell.length_b   1.000
_cell.length_c   1.000
_cell.angle_alpha   90.00
_cell.angle_beta   90.00
_cell.angle_gamma   90.00
#
_symmetry.space_group_name_H-M   'P 1'
#
loop_
_entity.id
_entity.type
_entity.pdbx_description
1 polymer ?
#
loop_
_entity_poly.entity_id
_entity_poly.type
_entity_poly.pdbx_seq_one_letter_code
_entity_poly.pdbx_strand_id
1 'polypeptide(L)'
;MPTDTLDTPRPRRAFGMRDRAAALVLGLAALALIAVGVQGLRRDLDRIPPTQYVQAAADRMQGEDEALRTETRVRTIALYEAMAPAARRGEDLRRWAGVHLMIADDAAAAEEADRARAHAGTAAALARRSLRHDPVHPKTWAHLSHALWLEQAEPAAAFGALRQSYAFTAVEPELTGYRLERALDLSSVWTVPFMAMMRQDLRGLLALHPGDDVARAFQTRAAASDRLAWLGEVLTRRDPALRDRWRLHAPEIGL
;
A
#
# COMPACT_ATOMS: atom_id res chain seq x y z
N MET A 1 66.18 20.19 49.31
CA MET A 1 64.88 20.84 49.01
C MET A 1 65.01 21.57 47.69
N PRO A 2 64.03 21.58 46.76
CA PRO A 2 62.90 20.65 46.49
C PRO A 2 63.10 19.91 45.14
N THR A 3 62.92 18.59 45.01
CA THR A 3 61.72 17.83 44.55
C THR A 3 60.99 18.36 43.31
N ASP A 4 61.40 17.83 42.16
CA ASP A 4 60.60 17.67 40.93
C ASP A 4 59.31 16.88 41.19
N THR A 5 58.20 17.36 40.65
CA THR A 5 56.97 16.57 40.49
C THR A 5 56.96 16.02 39.06
N LEU A 6 57.41 14.77 38.92
CA LEU A 6 57.31 14.02 37.67
C LEU A 6 55.89 13.51 37.47
N ASP A 7 55.35 13.85 36.31
CA ASP A 7 54.19 13.26 35.64
C ASP A 7 54.27 11.73 35.71
N THR A 8 53.26 11.08 36.27
CA THR A 8 53.16 9.61 36.28
C THR A 8 52.41 9.13 35.04
N PRO A 9 53.04 8.39 34.11
CA PRO A 9 52.31 7.75 33.03
C PRO A 9 51.43 6.62 33.59
N ARG A 10 50.12 6.69 33.34
CA ARG A 10 49.18 5.61 33.68
C ARG A 10 49.61 4.30 33.00
N PRO A 11 49.62 3.15 33.70
CA PRO A 11 49.94 1.88 33.08
C PRO A 11 48.85 1.46 32.08
N ARG A 12 49.21 1.33 30.81
CA ARG A 12 48.38 0.63 29.81
C ARG A 12 48.34 -0.84 30.19
N ARG A 13 47.18 -1.33 30.67
CA ARG A 13 46.94 -2.76 30.91
C ARG A 13 47.09 -3.52 29.59
N ALA A 14 48.11 -4.38 29.51
CA ALA A 14 48.25 -5.32 28.42
C ALA A 14 47.21 -6.44 28.59
N PHE A 15 46.31 -6.59 27.61
CA PHE A 15 45.35 -7.70 27.56
C PHE A 15 46.09 -9.03 27.43
N GLY A 16 45.94 -9.92 28.42
CA GLY A 16 46.58 -11.24 28.42
C GLY A 16 45.87 -12.23 27.49
N MET A 17 46.52 -13.36 27.18
CA MET A 17 45.91 -14.45 26.38
C MET A 17 44.60 -14.97 26.99
N ARG A 18 44.46 -14.93 28.32
CA ARG A 18 43.22 -15.31 29.02
C ARG A 18 42.07 -14.33 28.74
N ASP A 19 42.34 -13.04 28.61
CA ASP A 19 41.33 -12.04 28.29
C ASP A 19 40.87 -12.15 26.83
N ARG A 20 41.79 -12.51 25.92
CA ARG A 20 41.44 -12.79 24.51
C ARG A 20 40.61 -14.07 24.36
N ALA A 21 40.92 -15.11 25.13
CA ALA A 21 40.13 -16.34 25.15
C ALA A 21 38.72 -16.09 25.73
N ALA A 22 38.61 -15.32 26.82
CA ALA A 22 37.33 -14.94 27.40
C ALA A 22 36.50 -14.07 26.43
N ALA A 23 37.13 -13.12 25.73
CA ALA A 23 36.47 -12.30 24.72
C ALA A 23 35.99 -13.12 23.50
N LEU A 24 36.76 -14.13 23.07
CA LEU A 24 36.35 -15.04 22.00
C LEU A 24 35.18 -15.93 22.40
N VAL A 25 35.18 -16.47 23.62
CA VAL A 25 34.08 -17.28 24.14
C VAL A 25 32.82 -16.43 24.32
N LEU A 26 32.94 -15.21 24.84
CA LEU A 26 31.82 -14.27 24.95
C LEU A 26 31.31 -13.82 23.57
N GLY A 27 32.21 -13.60 22.60
CA GLY A 27 31.84 -13.28 21.22
C GLY A 27 31.09 -14.42 20.53
N LEU A 28 31.54 -15.67 20.72
CA LEU A 28 30.86 -16.86 20.21
C LEU A 28 29.52 -17.11 20.92
N ALA A 29 29.45 -16.88 22.23
CA ALA A 29 28.19 -16.98 22.98
C ALA A 29 27.19 -15.90 22.55
N ALA A 30 27.64 -14.67 22.30
CA ALA A 30 26.82 -13.59 21.77
C ALA A 30 26.34 -13.90 20.33
N LEU A 31 27.22 -14.42 19.47
CA LEU A 31 26.84 -14.88 18.12
C LEU A 31 25.85 -16.03 18.15
N ALA A 32 26.02 -16.99 19.07
CA ALA A 32 25.09 -18.09 19.27
C ALA A 32 23.74 -17.58 19.79
N LEU A 33 23.72 -16.62 20.72
CA LEU A 33 22.49 -15.99 21.22
C LEU A 33 21.79 -15.16 20.15
N ILE A 34 22.53 -14.46 19.28
CA ILE A 34 21.98 -13.76 18.12
C ILE A 34 21.43 -14.77 17.11
N ALA A 35 22.15 -15.85 16.80
CA ALA A 35 21.69 -16.87 15.87
C ALA A 35 20.44 -17.60 16.39
N VAL A 36 20.41 -17.95 17.68
CA VAL A 36 19.24 -18.56 18.35
C VAL A 36 18.10 -17.55 18.46
N GLY A 37 18.37 -16.28 18.76
CA GLY A 37 17.40 -15.20 18.77
C GLY A 37 16.80 -14.95 17.39
N VAL A 38 17.60 -14.97 16.32
CA VAL A 38 17.17 -14.83 14.92
C VAL A 38 16.39 -16.07 14.46
N GLN A 39 16.79 -17.28 14.86
CA GLN A 39 16.01 -18.51 14.59
C GLN A 39 14.70 -18.57 15.37
N GLY A 40 14.68 -18.10 16.63
CA GLY A 40 13.49 -17.93 17.44
C GLY A 40 12.54 -16.91 16.82
N LEU A 41 13.07 -15.76 16.42
CA LEU A 41 12.33 -14.72 15.69
C LEU A 41 11.79 -15.22 14.34
N ARG A 42 12.56 -16.06 13.61
CA ARG A 42 12.08 -16.73 12.38
C ARG A 42 10.95 -17.72 12.65
N ARG A 43 11.07 -18.54 13.70
CA ARG A 43 10.01 -19.47 14.14
C ARG A 43 8.76 -18.77 14.67
N ASP A 44 8.92 -17.62 15.30
CA ASP A 44 7.80 -16.82 15.77
C ASP A 44 7.18 -15.98 14.65
N LEU A 45 7.94 -15.59 13.62
CA LEU A 45 7.40 -15.04 12.36
C LEU A 45 6.56 -16.07 11.60
N ASP A 46 6.92 -17.36 11.65
CA ASP A 46 6.09 -18.46 11.12
C ASP A 46 4.77 -18.66 11.90
N ARG A 47 4.67 -18.11 13.13
CA ARG A 47 3.46 -18.16 13.97
C ARG A 47 2.60 -16.92 13.87
N ILE A 48 3.13 -15.79 13.40
CA ILE A 48 2.33 -14.59 13.15
C ILE A 48 1.53 -14.86 11.87
N PRO A 49 0.19 -14.87 11.93
CA PRO A 49 -0.62 -14.99 10.73
C PRO A 49 -0.16 -13.94 9.71
N PRO A 50 0.05 -14.30 8.43
CA PRO A 50 0.49 -13.35 7.40
C PRO A 50 -0.35 -12.06 7.35
N THR A 51 -1.61 -12.15 7.76
CA THR A 51 -2.54 -11.03 7.92
C THR A 51 -2.09 -9.98 8.95
N GLN A 52 -1.48 -10.38 10.06
CA GLN A 52 -0.98 -9.46 11.10
C GLN A 52 0.33 -8.78 10.66
N TYR A 53 1.21 -9.51 9.96
CA TYR A 53 2.41 -8.91 9.37
C TYR A 53 2.05 -7.88 8.30
N VAL A 54 1.07 -8.18 7.44
CA VAL A 54 0.59 -7.25 6.39
C VAL A 54 -0.04 -5.99 6.97
N GLN A 55 -0.77 -6.11 8.09
CA GLN A 55 -1.29 -4.93 8.79
C GLN A 55 -0.17 -4.05 9.36
N ALA A 56 0.86 -4.64 9.97
CA ALA A 56 2.02 -3.89 10.48
C ALA A 56 2.97 -3.38 9.36
N ALA A 57 2.91 -3.98 8.18
CA ALA A 57 3.75 -3.64 7.04
C ALA A 57 3.11 -2.59 6.10
N ALA A 58 1.81 -2.32 6.22
CA ALA A 58 1.08 -1.42 5.34
C ALA A 58 1.71 -0.01 5.28
N ASP A 59 2.04 0.56 6.45
CA ASP A 59 2.68 1.88 6.53
C ASP A 59 4.08 1.89 5.90
N ARG A 60 4.83 0.80 6.05
CA ARG A 60 6.17 0.65 5.46
C ARG A 60 6.14 0.44 3.95
N MET A 61 5.08 -0.14 3.40
CA MET A 61 4.90 -0.29 1.96
C MET A 61 4.57 1.03 1.24
N GLN A 62 4.13 2.04 2.00
CA GLN A 62 3.76 3.37 1.52
C GLN A 62 4.71 4.48 2.00
N GLY A 63 5.67 4.16 2.88
CA GLY A 63 6.64 5.10 3.41
C GLY A 63 7.62 5.64 2.36
N GLU A 64 8.35 6.71 2.68
CA GLU A 64 9.19 7.44 1.71
C GLU A 64 10.43 6.66 1.25
N ASP A 65 10.97 5.77 2.08
CA ASP A 65 12.16 4.96 1.78
C ASP A 65 11.85 3.83 0.78
N GLU A 66 12.31 4.00 -0.45
CA GLU A 66 12.12 3.07 -1.56
C GLU A 66 12.72 1.68 -1.32
N ALA A 67 13.90 1.61 -0.69
CA ALA A 67 14.55 0.33 -0.41
C ALA A 67 13.73 -0.46 0.61
N LEU A 68 13.27 0.22 1.67
CA LEU A 68 12.42 -0.39 2.69
C LEU A 68 11.05 -0.79 2.13
N ARG A 69 10.43 0.03 1.26
CA ARG A 69 9.19 -0.32 0.56
C ARG A 69 9.36 -1.61 -0.24
N THR A 70 10.42 -1.68 -1.05
CA THR A 70 10.71 -2.81 -1.93
C THR A 70 10.94 -4.09 -1.14
N GLU A 71 11.81 -4.03 -0.11
CA GLU A 71 12.08 -5.17 0.77
C GLU A 71 10.78 -5.67 1.44
N THR A 72 9.97 -4.75 1.96
CA THR A 72 8.72 -5.07 2.65
C THR A 72 7.75 -5.80 1.71
N ARG A 73 7.61 -5.34 0.46
CA ARG A 73 6.73 -5.98 -0.53
C ARG A 73 7.20 -7.38 -0.93
N VAL A 74 8.50 -7.56 -1.17
CA VAL A 74 9.11 -8.88 -1.46
C VAL A 74 8.84 -9.85 -0.32
N ARG A 75 9.07 -9.41 0.92
CA ARG A 75 8.84 -10.23 2.11
C ARG A 75 7.37 -10.60 2.28
N THR A 76 6.46 -9.68 2.01
CA THR A 76 5.02 -9.96 2.06
C THR A 76 4.57 -10.97 1.01
N ILE A 77 5.09 -10.91 -0.22
CA ILE A 77 4.80 -11.92 -1.24
C ILE A 77 5.26 -13.31 -0.77
N ALA A 78 6.49 -13.41 -0.26
CA ALA A 78 7.02 -14.69 0.23
C ALA A 78 6.15 -15.29 1.35
N LEU A 79 5.61 -14.46 2.24
CA LEU A 79 4.69 -14.90 3.28
C LEU A 79 3.38 -15.44 2.70
N TYR A 80 2.79 -14.76 1.71
CA TYR A 80 1.57 -15.24 1.04
C TYR A 80 1.81 -16.53 0.24
N GLU A 81 2.97 -16.66 -0.41
CA GLU A 81 3.35 -17.87 -1.15
C GLU A 81 3.54 -19.07 -0.21
N ALA A 82 4.10 -18.85 0.98
CA ALA A 82 4.27 -19.87 2.01
C ALA A 82 2.94 -20.33 2.63
N MET A 83 1.86 -19.56 2.53
CA MET A 83 0.54 -19.99 3.01
C MET A 83 0.04 -21.22 2.25
N ALA A 84 -0.37 -22.26 2.98
CA ALA A 84 -0.99 -23.44 2.38
C ALA A 84 -2.21 -23.03 1.52
N PRO A 85 -2.41 -23.58 0.32
CA PRO A 85 -3.50 -23.16 -0.58
C PRO A 85 -4.89 -23.19 0.06
N ALA A 86 -5.17 -24.18 0.90
CA ALA A 86 -6.44 -24.33 1.61
C ALA A 86 -6.67 -23.27 2.70
N ALA A 87 -5.60 -22.64 3.19
CA ALA A 87 -5.67 -21.59 4.22
C ALA A 87 -5.90 -20.19 3.62
N ARG A 88 -5.73 -20.01 2.30
CA ARG A 88 -5.88 -18.72 1.61
C ARG A 88 -7.36 -18.37 1.46
N ARG A 89 -7.89 -17.50 2.33
CA ARG A 89 -9.28 -17.04 2.27
C ARG A 89 -9.44 -15.84 1.33
N GLY A 90 -10.69 -15.43 1.09
CA GLY A 90 -11.00 -14.28 0.22
C GLY A 90 -10.25 -13.00 0.59
N GLU A 91 -10.09 -12.73 1.89
CA GLU A 91 -9.33 -11.59 2.39
C GLU A 91 -7.83 -11.67 2.09
N ASP A 92 -7.20 -12.82 2.33
CA ASP A 92 -5.77 -13.02 2.07
C ASP A 92 -5.46 -12.82 0.58
N LEU A 93 -6.29 -13.41 -0.28
CA LEU A 93 -6.18 -13.27 -1.73
C LEU A 93 -6.35 -11.82 -2.19
N ARG A 94 -7.27 -11.06 -1.57
CA ARG A 94 -7.48 -9.64 -1.88
C ARG A 94 -6.28 -8.79 -1.48
N ARG A 95 -5.74 -9.00 -0.28
CA ARG A 95 -4.57 -8.28 0.21
C ARG A 95 -3.33 -8.60 -0.63
N TRP A 96 -3.13 -9.88 -0.96
CA TRP A 96 -2.06 -10.30 -1.85
C TRP A 96 -2.18 -9.68 -3.25
N ALA A 97 -3.39 -9.62 -3.81
CA ALA A 97 -3.65 -8.90 -5.07
C ALA A 97 -3.25 -7.42 -4.97
N GLY A 98 -3.54 -6.76 -3.83
CA GLY A 98 -3.16 -5.37 -3.57
C GLY A 98 -1.64 -5.15 -3.60
N VAL A 99 -0.85 -6.07 -3.01
CA VAL A 99 0.63 -5.98 -3.04
C VAL A 99 1.17 -6.12 -4.47
N HIS A 100 0.63 -7.04 -5.27
CA HIS A 100 1.01 -7.14 -6.67
C HIS A 100 0.63 -5.88 -7.48
N LEU A 101 -0.51 -5.26 -7.19
CA LEU A 101 -0.88 -3.99 -7.84
C LEU A 101 0.09 -2.85 -7.51
N MET A 102 0.52 -2.73 -6.26
CA MET A 102 1.51 -1.71 -5.88
C MET A 102 2.83 -1.89 -6.64
N ILE A 103 3.27 -3.13 -6.84
CA ILE A 103 4.49 -3.40 -7.64
C ILE A 103 4.23 -3.12 -9.13
N ALA A 104 3.04 -3.42 -9.64
CA ALA A 104 2.68 -3.15 -11.02
C ALA A 104 2.63 -1.63 -11.31
N ASP A 105 2.09 -0.83 -10.38
CA ASP A 105 2.08 0.64 -10.45
C ASP A 105 3.51 1.21 -10.47
N ASP A 106 4.37 0.79 -9.54
CA ASP A 106 5.76 1.25 -9.51
C ASP A 106 6.51 0.87 -10.79
N ALA A 107 6.31 -0.36 -11.29
CA ALA A 107 6.90 -0.81 -12.55
C ALA A 107 6.37 0.00 -13.74
N ALA A 108 5.08 0.33 -13.78
CA ALA A 108 4.50 1.16 -14.82
C ALA A 108 5.06 2.61 -14.77
N ALA A 109 5.22 3.17 -13.58
CA ALA A 109 5.82 4.48 -13.37
C ALA A 109 7.31 4.52 -13.76
N ALA A 110 8.02 3.41 -13.59
CA ALA A 110 9.41 3.23 -14.04
C ALA A 110 9.52 2.78 -15.52
N GLU A 111 8.40 2.76 -16.26
CA GLU A 111 8.33 2.34 -17.67
C GLU A 111 8.76 0.87 -17.93
N GLU A 112 8.71 0.01 -16.91
CA GLU A 112 8.99 -1.42 -16.98
C GLU A 112 7.74 -2.24 -17.40
N ALA A 113 7.29 -2.04 -18.63
CA ALA A 113 6.00 -2.54 -19.13
C ALA A 113 5.78 -4.06 -18.95
N ASP A 114 6.79 -4.89 -19.16
CA ASP A 114 6.66 -6.36 -19.02
C ASP A 114 6.47 -6.78 -17.57
N ARG A 115 7.20 -6.13 -16.65
CA ARG A 115 7.08 -6.37 -15.21
C ARG A 115 5.74 -5.88 -14.70
N ALA A 116 5.31 -4.69 -15.13
CA ALA A 116 4.00 -4.15 -14.79
C ALA A 116 2.88 -5.12 -15.20
N ARG A 117 2.90 -5.60 -16.45
CA ARG A 117 1.91 -6.57 -16.97
C ARG A 117 1.94 -7.91 -16.22
N ALA A 118 3.11 -8.44 -15.90
CA ALA A 118 3.23 -9.71 -15.17
C ALA A 118 2.63 -9.62 -13.74
N HIS A 119 2.92 -8.55 -13.01
CA HIS A 119 2.36 -8.34 -11.69
C HIS A 119 0.86 -8.02 -11.75
N ALA A 120 0.41 -7.25 -12.74
CA ALA A 120 -1.00 -6.98 -12.99
C ALA A 120 -1.79 -8.26 -13.28
N GLY A 121 -1.29 -9.15 -14.14
CA GLY A 121 -1.93 -10.44 -14.43
C GLY A 121 -2.05 -11.33 -13.19
N THR A 122 -1.02 -11.34 -12.34
CA THR A 122 -1.06 -12.04 -11.05
C THR A 122 -2.12 -11.44 -10.11
N ALA A 123 -2.19 -10.11 -10.01
CA ALA A 123 -3.21 -9.42 -9.23
C ALA A 123 -4.63 -9.71 -9.73
N ALA A 124 -4.85 -9.72 -11.05
CA ALA A 124 -6.15 -10.05 -11.66
C ALA A 124 -6.57 -11.48 -11.32
N ALA A 125 -5.65 -12.46 -11.42
CA ALA A 125 -5.92 -13.83 -11.05
C ALA A 125 -6.28 -13.98 -9.56
N LEU A 126 -5.56 -13.32 -8.67
CA LEU A 126 -5.82 -13.32 -7.23
C LEU A 126 -7.16 -12.64 -6.88
N ALA A 127 -7.48 -11.51 -7.51
CA ALA A 127 -8.74 -10.81 -7.32
C ALA A 127 -9.94 -11.68 -7.77
N ARG A 128 -9.86 -12.30 -8.96
CA ARG A 128 -10.87 -13.26 -9.43
C ARG A 128 -11.06 -14.43 -8.46
N ARG A 129 -9.97 -14.95 -7.87
CA ARG A 129 -10.05 -16.00 -6.85
C ARG A 129 -10.74 -15.49 -5.59
N SER A 130 -10.37 -14.31 -5.09
CA SER A 130 -10.99 -13.67 -3.94
C SER A 130 -12.50 -13.50 -4.13
N LEU A 131 -12.94 -13.04 -5.30
CA LEU A 131 -14.36 -12.87 -5.65
C LEU A 131 -15.16 -14.18 -5.68
N ARG A 132 -14.52 -15.34 -5.84
CA ARG A 132 -15.23 -16.63 -5.70
C ARG A 132 -15.60 -16.94 -4.25
N HIS A 133 -14.87 -16.37 -3.30
CA HIS A 133 -15.18 -16.49 -1.87
C HIS A 133 -16.15 -15.39 -1.42
N ASP A 134 -15.96 -14.17 -1.94
CA ASP A 134 -16.76 -13.00 -1.58
C ASP A 134 -17.07 -12.15 -2.83
N PRO A 135 -18.15 -12.47 -3.55
CA PRO A 135 -18.47 -11.86 -4.84
C PRO A 135 -18.98 -10.42 -4.72
N VAL A 136 -19.33 -9.98 -3.51
CA VAL A 136 -19.89 -8.65 -3.26
C VAL A 136 -18.84 -7.68 -2.70
N HIS A 137 -17.57 -8.07 -2.65
CA HIS A 137 -16.53 -7.24 -2.04
C HIS A 137 -16.10 -6.07 -2.95
N PRO A 138 -16.44 -4.81 -2.60
CA PRO A 138 -16.22 -3.65 -3.45
C PRO A 138 -14.74 -3.42 -3.80
N LYS A 139 -13.84 -3.52 -2.82
CA LYS A 139 -12.39 -3.34 -3.02
C LYS A 139 -11.79 -4.34 -3.98
N THR A 140 -12.23 -5.61 -3.94
CA THR A 140 -11.71 -6.66 -4.82
C THR A 140 -12.08 -6.39 -6.27
N TRP A 141 -13.31 -5.91 -6.53
CA TRP A 141 -13.72 -5.46 -7.86
C TRP A 141 -12.90 -4.27 -8.37
N ALA A 142 -12.57 -3.31 -7.49
CA ALA A 142 -11.72 -2.17 -7.85
C ALA A 142 -10.29 -2.63 -8.19
N HIS A 143 -9.71 -3.52 -7.39
CA HIS A 143 -8.40 -4.13 -7.67
C HIS A 143 -8.42 -4.89 -9.01
N LEU A 144 -9.48 -5.65 -9.30
CA LEU A 144 -9.60 -6.37 -10.57
C LEU A 144 -9.67 -5.41 -11.75
N SER A 145 -10.45 -4.33 -11.66
CA SER A 145 -10.47 -3.29 -12.69
C SER A 145 -9.08 -2.74 -12.97
N HIS A 146 -8.36 -2.40 -11.92
CA HIS A 146 -7.05 -1.79 -12.04
C HIS A 146 -6.02 -2.75 -12.66
N ALA A 147 -6.05 -4.01 -12.21
CA ALA A 147 -5.19 -5.06 -12.76
C ALA A 147 -5.46 -5.27 -14.26
N LEU A 148 -6.73 -5.32 -14.68
CA LEU A 148 -7.11 -5.49 -16.09
C LEU A 148 -6.63 -4.32 -16.96
N TRP A 149 -6.70 -3.10 -16.45
CA TRP A 149 -6.19 -1.91 -17.13
C TRP A 149 -4.67 -2.01 -17.37
N LEU A 150 -3.90 -2.34 -16.34
CA LEU A 150 -2.44 -2.47 -16.44
C LEU A 150 -1.98 -3.70 -17.25
N GLU A 151 -2.71 -4.81 -17.18
CA GLU A 151 -2.33 -6.07 -17.82
C GLU A 151 -2.49 -6.01 -19.35
N GLN A 152 -3.66 -5.55 -19.82
CA GLN A 152 -4.09 -5.72 -21.21
C GLN A 152 -4.51 -4.41 -21.89
N ALA A 153 -4.59 -3.30 -21.13
CA ALA A 153 -5.15 -2.03 -21.59
C ALA A 153 -6.54 -2.17 -22.23
N GLU A 154 -7.33 -3.18 -21.84
CA GLU A 154 -8.68 -3.42 -22.34
C GLU A 154 -9.71 -2.61 -21.54
N PRO A 155 -10.20 -1.47 -22.07
CA PRO A 155 -10.99 -0.54 -21.27
C PRO A 155 -12.36 -1.14 -20.89
N ALA A 156 -12.93 -1.99 -21.75
CA ALA A 156 -14.23 -2.60 -21.53
C ALA A 156 -14.25 -3.58 -20.35
N ALA A 157 -13.23 -4.45 -20.26
CA ALA A 157 -13.12 -5.42 -19.18
C ALA A 157 -12.84 -4.74 -17.84
N ALA A 158 -11.89 -3.79 -17.82
CA ALA A 158 -11.59 -2.96 -16.66
C ALA A 158 -12.84 -2.19 -16.19
N PHE A 159 -13.53 -1.51 -17.11
CA PHE A 159 -14.76 -0.77 -16.81
C PHE A 159 -15.88 -1.66 -16.29
N GLY A 160 -16.03 -2.87 -16.84
CA GLY A 160 -16.97 -3.85 -16.34
C GLY A 160 -16.74 -4.17 -14.86
N ALA A 161 -15.50 -4.41 -14.46
CA ALA A 161 -15.13 -4.66 -13.07
C ALA A 161 -15.29 -3.43 -12.17
N LEU A 162 -14.90 -2.23 -12.65
CA LEU A 162 -15.08 -1.00 -11.88
C LEU A 162 -16.56 -0.73 -11.61
N ARG A 163 -17.41 -0.90 -12.63
CA ARG A 163 -18.87 -0.75 -12.49
C ARG A 163 -19.44 -1.70 -11.45
N GLN A 164 -18.96 -2.95 -11.38
CA GLN A 164 -19.35 -3.88 -10.32
C GLN A 164 -18.92 -3.38 -8.94
N SER A 165 -17.73 -2.77 -8.83
CA SER A 165 -17.33 -2.10 -7.59
C SER A 165 -18.38 -1.07 -7.16
N TYR A 166 -18.75 -0.14 -8.04
CA TYR A 166 -19.73 0.91 -7.75
C TYR A 166 -21.15 0.41 -7.45
N ALA A 167 -21.52 -0.80 -7.88
CA ALA A 167 -22.83 -1.38 -7.58
C ALA A 167 -23.06 -1.64 -6.08
N PHE A 168 -22.00 -1.66 -5.27
CA PHE A 168 -22.07 -1.87 -3.83
C PHE A 168 -21.96 -0.52 -3.08
N THR A 169 -23.10 -0.03 -2.56
CA THR A 169 -23.26 1.30 -1.94
C THR A 169 -23.04 1.26 -0.43
N ALA A 170 -21.79 1.12 -0.03
CA ALA A 170 -21.25 1.48 1.29
C ALA A 170 -19.77 1.14 1.23
N VAL A 171 -18.92 2.14 1.09
CA VAL A 171 -17.47 1.94 1.04
C VAL A 171 -16.77 2.96 1.91
N GLU A 172 -15.64 2.53 2.46
CA GLU A 172 -14.70 3.39 3.15
C GLU A 172 -14.28 4.53 2.21
N PRO A 173 -14.16 5.77 2.69
CA PRO A 173 -13.89 6.90 1.79
C PRO A 173 -12.52 6.81 1.08
N GLU A 174 -11.56 6.07 1.62
CA GLU A 174 -10.29 5.72 0.96
C GLU A 174 -10.54 4.92 -0.32
N LEU A 175 -11.48 3.96 -0.27
CA LEU A 175 -11.86 3.19 -1.43
C LEU A 175 -12.63 4.04 -2.44
N THR A 176 -13.41 5.01 -1.98
CA THR A 176 -14.05 6.02 -2.87
C THR A 176 -13.01 6.79 -3.66
N GLY A 177 -11.99 7.36 -2.99
CA GLY A 177 -10.90 8.07 -3.66
C GLY A 177 -10.19 7.21 -4.69
N TYR A 178 -9.83 5.98 -4.31
CA TYR A 178 -9.20 5.01 -5.23
C TYR A 178 -10.07 4.72 -6.47
N ARG A 179 -11.38 4.51 -6.30
CA ARG A 179 -12.29 4.25 -7.42
C ARG A 179 -12.41 5.43 -8.38
N LEU A 180 -12.46 6.65 -7.86
CA LEU A 180 -12.53 7.88 -8.66
C LEU A 180 -11.26 8.06 -9.51
N GLU A 181 -10.09 7.78 -8.94
CA GLU A 181 -8.82 7.76 -9.68
C GLU A 181 -8.83 6.69 -10.78
N ARG A 182 -9.24 5.46 -10.47
CA ARG A 182 -9.33 4.39 -11.48
C ARG A 182 -10.38 4.68 -12.54
N ALA A 183 -11.45 5.39 -12.20
CA ALA A 183 -12.45 5.81 -13.17
C ALA A 183 -11.85 6.76 -14.22
N LEU A 184 -10.93 7.64 -13.82
CA LEU A 184 -10.25 8.57 -14.74
C LEU A 184 -9.45 7.86 -15.82
N ASP A 185 -8.84 6.73 -15.51
CA ASP A 185 -8.12 5.88 -16.47
C ASP A 185 -9.07 5.31 -17.54
N LEU A 186 -10.37 5.28 -17.24
CA LEU A 186 -11.43 4.71 -18.08
C LEU A 186 -12.39 5.78 -18.61
N SER A 187 -11.98 7.05 -18.65
CA SER A 187 -12.82 8.18 -19.06
C SER A 187 -13.40 8.06 -20.47
N SER A 188 -12.69 7.38 -21.38
CA SER A 188 -13.12 7.13 -22.76
C SER A 188 -14.37 6.25 -22.89
N VAL A 189 -14.71 5.48 -21.84
CA VAL A 189 -15.83 4.52 -21.84
C VAL A 189 -16.90 4.85 -20.80
N TRP A 190 -16.86 6.05 -20.23
CA TRP A 190 -17.87 6.48 -19.27
C TRP A 190 -19.26 6.54 -19.90
N THR A 191 -20.25 6.18 -19.08
CA THR A 191 -21.66 6.31 -19.44
C THR A 191 -22.34 7.31 -18.51
N VAL A 192 -23.46 7.88 -18.95
CA VAL A 192 -24.25 8.81 -18.11
C VAL A 192 -24.68 8.17 -16.78
N PRO A 193 -25.16 6.91 -16.72
CA PRO A 193 -25.43 6.23 -15.45
C PRO A 193 -24.19 6.06 -14.57
N PHE A 194 -23.03 5.77 -15.16
CA PHE A 194 -21.78 5.65 -14.40
C PHE A 194 -21.35 6.97 -13.76
N MET A 195 -21.49 8.09 -14.48
CA MET A 195 -21.27 9.42 -13.90
C MET A 195 -22.25 9.76 -12.76
N ALA A 196 -23.44 9.18 -12.74
CA ALA A 196 -24.35 9.35 -11.60
C ALA A 196 -23.84 8.63 -10.34
N MET A 197 -23.30 7.42 -10.48
CA MET A 197 -22.68 6.68 -9.37
C MET A 197 -21.43 7.40 -8.84
N MET A 198 -20.54 7.89 -9.71
CA MET A 198 -19.38 8.68 -9.28
C MET A 198 -19.78 9.95 -8.53
N ARG A 199 -20.84 10.64 -8.96
CA ARG A 199 -21.37 11.82 -8.23
C ARG A 199 -21.91 11.46 -6.85
N GLN A 200 -22.53 10.30 -6.70
CA GLN A 200 -23.01 9.84 -5.39
C GLN A 200 -21.84 9.57 -4.45
N ASP A 201 -20.80 8.88 -4.93
CA ASP A 201 -19.56 8.64 -4.19
C ASP A 201 -18.87 9.95 -3.78
N LEU A 202 -18.76 10.91 -4.72
CA LEU A 202 -18.22 12.24 -4.44
C LEU A 202 -19.03 13.00 -3.38
N ARG A 203 -20.37 12.94 -3.43
CA ARG A 203 -21.23 13.53 -2.39
C ARG A 203 -20.98 12.91 -1.02
N GLY A 204 -20.83 11.58 -0.95
CA GLY A 204 -20.53 10.89 0.30
C GLY A 204 -19.20 11.34 0.88
N LEU A 205 -18.17 11.43 0.05
CA LEU A 205 -16.85 11.87 0.47
C LEU A 205 -16.86 13.34 0.95
N LEU A 206 -17.53 14.24 0.23
CA LEU A 206 -17.66 15.67 0.59
C LEU A 206 -18.70 15.93 1.69
N ALA A 207 -19.41 14.91 2.17
CA ALA A 207 -20.27 15.03 3.35
C ALA A 207 -19.50 14.77 4.66
N LEU A 208 -18.28 14.21 4.57
CA LEU A 208 -17.40 14.05 5.72
C LEU A 208 -16.98 15.42 6.25
N HIS A 209 -16.77 15.49 7.56
CA HIS A 209 -16.29 16.71 8.20
C HIS A 209 -14.91 17.08 7.63
N PRO A 210 -14.60 18.36 7.33
CA PRO A 210 -13.28 18.76 6.81
C PRO A 210 -12.09 18.38 7.72
N GLY A 211 -12.35 18.21 9.01
CA GLY A 211 -11.37 17.73 9.99
C GLY A 211 -11.15 16.20 9.99
N ASP A 212 -11.95 15.44 9.24
CA ASP A 212 -11.77 13.99 9.08
C ASP A 212 -10.50 13.70 8.28
N ASP A 213 -9.66 12.80 8.77
CA ASP A 213 -8.36 12.50 8.14
C ASP A 213 -8.53 11.92 6.73
N VAL A 214 -9.62 11.20 6.46
CA VAL A 214 -9.91 10.64 5.14
C VAL A 214 -10.36 11.74 4.18
N ALA A 215 -11.21 12.66 4.65
CA ALA A 215 -11.59 13.82 3.87
C ALA A 215 -10.36 14.68 3.53
N ARG A 216 -9.45 14.89 4.49
CA ARG A 216 -8.20 15.64 4.30
C ARG A 216 -7.26 14.94 3.32
N ALA A 217 -7.06 13.64 3.46
CA ALA A 217 -6.21 12.85 2.56
C ALA A 217 -6.70 12.91 1.11
N PHE A 218 -8.02 12.80 0.89
CA PHE A 218 -8.59 12.97 -0.44
C PHE A 218 -8.41 14.40 -0.96
N GLN A 219 -8.64 15.43 -0.15
CA GLN A 219 -8.46 16.84 -0.54
C GLN A 219 -7.02 17.14 -0.94
N THR A 220 -6.05 16.75 -0.11
CA THR A 220 -4.62 16.90 -0.40
C THR A 220 -4.28 16.24 -1.74
N ARG A 221 -4.82 15.05 -2.00
CA ARG A 221 -4.59 14.36 -3.26
C ARG A 221 -5.28 15.02 -4.45
N ALA A 222 -6.50 15.52 -4.27
CA ALA A 222 -7.23 16.24 -5.31
C ALA A 222 -6.54 17.56 -5.67
N ALA A 223 -6.00 18.28 -4.69
CA ALA A 223 -5.19 19.49 -4.91
C ALA A 223 -3.87 19.20 -5.64
N ALA A 224 -3.27 18.03 -5.40
CA ALA A 224 -2.03 17.60 -6.06
C ALA A 224 -2.23 16.93 -7.42
N SER A 225 -3.48 16.78 -7.91
CA SER A 225 -3.79 16.03 -9.12
C SER A 225 -4.76 16.77 -10.04
N ASP A 226 -4.24 17.28 -11.15
CA ASP A 226 -5.03 17.93 -12.21
C ASP A 226 -6.15 17.02 -12.74
N ARG A 227 -5.94 15.70 -12.73
CA ARG A 227 -6.96 14.73 -13.18
C ARG A 227 -8.14 14.67 -12.21
N LEU A 228 -7.88 14.68 -10.91
CA LEU A 228 -8.93 14.71 -9.89
C LEU A 228 -9.62 16.08 -9.80
N ALA A 229 -8.87 17.16 -10.02
CA ALA A 229 -9.39 18.50 -10.21
C ALA A 229 -10.44 18.54 -11.33
N TRP A 230 -10.04 18.10 -12.53
CA TRP A 230 -10.91 18.00 -13.70
C TRP A 230 -12.12 17.08 -13.46
N LEU A 231 -11.94 15.95 -12.76
CA LEU A 231 -13.05 15.07 -12.38
C LEU A 231 -14.10 15.82 -11.56
N GLY A 232 -13.65 16.56 -10.54
CA GLY A 232 -14.52 17.39 -9.70
C GLY A 232 -15.33 18.37 -10.54
N GLU A 233 -14.72 19.07 -11.49
CA GLU A 233 -15.43 19.98 -12.39
C GLU A 233 -16.49 19.28 -13.24
N VAL A 234 -16.14 18.13 -13.84
CA VAL A 234 -17.06 17.36 -14.68
C VAL A 234 -18.27 16.87 -13.87
N LEU A 235 -18.01 16.32 -12.68
CA LEU A 235 -19.05 15.77 -11.81
C LEU A 235 -19.93 16.87 -11.18
N THR A 236 -19.39 18.07 -10.95
CA THR A 236 -20.13 19.19 -10.34
C THR A 236 -20.72 20.17 -11.35
N ARG A 237 -20.45 20.04 -12.65
CA ARG A 237 -20.93 20.97 -13.70
C ARG A 237 -22.44 21.21 -13.69
N ARG A 238 -23.24 20.22 -13.30
CA ARG A 238 -24.71 20.28 -13.27
C ARG A 238 -25.30 20.26 -11.86
N ASP A 239 -24.47 20.40 -10.82
CA ASP A 239 -24.90 20.38 -9.42
C ASP A 239 -24.22 21.53 -8.65
N PRO A 240 -24.85 22.71 -8.57
CA PRO A 240 -24.29 23.88 -7.88
C PRO A 240 -23.97 23.61 -6.41
N ALA A 241 -24.83 22.89 -5.70
CA ALA A 241 -24.61 22.57 -4.29
C ALA A 241 -23.38 21.68 -4.08
N LEU A 242 -23.17 20.71 -4.97
CA LEU A 242 -21.96 19.88 -4.94
C LEU A 242 -20.71 20.66 -5.34
N ARG A 243 -20.83 21.60 -6.30
CA ARG A 243 -19.73 22.49 -6.69
C ARG A 243 -19.27 23.36 -5.54
N ASP A 244 -20.20 23.94 -4.79
CA ASP A 244 -19.85 24.81 -3.66
C ASP A 244 -19.14 24.02 -2.57
N ARG A 245 -19.58 22.78 -2.29
CA ARG A 245 -18.85 21.86 -1.40
C ARG A 245 -17.46 21.54 -1.95
N TRP A 246 -17.35 21.16 -3.23
CA TRP A 246 -16.06 20.88 -3.85
C TRP A 246 -15.07 22.05 -3.68
N ARG A 247 -15.51 23.29 -3.91
CA ARG A 247 -14.68 24.48 -3.73
C ARG A 247 -14.25 24.72 -2.28
N LEU A 248 -15.11 24.43 -1.30
CA LEU A 248 -14.74 24.51 0.11
C LEU A 248 -13.62 23.52 0.48
N HIS A 249 -13.60 22.37 -0.20
CA HIS A 249 -12.67 21.28 0.04
C HIS A 249 -11.39 21.35 -0.83
N ALA A 250 -11.43 22.07 -1.96
CA ALA A 250 -10.28 22.26 -2.85
C ALA A 250 -10.18 23.72 -3.35
N PRO A 251 -9.89 24.68 -2.47
CA PRO A 251 -9.95 26.12 -2.79
C PRO A 251 -8.86 26.60 -3.75
N GLU A 252 -7.75 25.86 -3.85
CA GLU A 252 -6.60 26.22 -4.71
C GLU A 252 -6.79 25.79 -6.17
N ILE A 253 -7.79 24.97 -6.46
CA ILE A 253 -8.18 24.61 -7.83
C ILE A 253 -9.03 25.76 -8.38
N GLY A 254 -8.33 26.82 -8.82
CA GLY A 254 -8.95 27.97 -9.46
C GLY A 254 -9.71 27.56 -10.71
N LEU A 255 -10.97 28.00 -10.81
CA LEU A 255 -11.78 27.93 -12.04
C LEU A 255 -11.52 29.14 -12.92
#